data_AF-A0A0U1KV89-F1
#
_entry.id   AF-A0A0U1KV89-F1
#
_cell.length_a   1.000
_cell.length_b   1.000
_cell.length_c   1.000
_cell.angle_alpha   90.00
_cell.angle_beta   90.00
_cell.angle_gamma   90.00
#
_symmetry.space_group_name_H-M   'P 1'
#
loop_
_entity.id
_entity.type
_entity.pdbx_description
1 polymer ?
#
loop_
_entity_poly.entity_id
_entity_poly.type
_entity_poly.pdbx_seq_one_letter_code
_entity_poly.pdbx_strand_id
1 'polypeptide(L)'
;MNLFGEFEKRRGCTPPIPASKCEKGNQADELTDTWKVLKLAFDGRLRQSCLIPVLPEYRVVFGDVIWICPDEDRVQNKQAAGEVAFTPDELMDIIRIAAQDQQSAAGIVAVKKSFGGIITR
;
A
#
# COMPACT_ATOMS: atom_id res chain seq x y z
N MET A 1 17.97 -15.20 5.30
CA MET A 1 16.79 -15.95 5.76
C MET A 1 15.68 -15.74 4.73
N ASN A 2 15.19 -16.80 4.10
CA ASN A 2 14.31 -16.74 2.93
C ASN A 2 12.84 -16.58 3.36
N LEU A 3 12.27 -15.39 3.16
CA LEU A 3 10.87 -15.05 3.44
C LEU A 3 9.84 -15.81 2.57
N PHE A 4 10.30 -16.49 1.51
CA PHE A 4 9.42 -17.26 0.61
C PHE A 4 9.05 -18.65 1.14
N GLY A 5 9.84 -19.25 2.03
CA GLY A 5 9.60 -20.61 2.52
C GLY A 5 8.44 -20.75 3.49
N GLU A 6 8.06 -19.68 4.18
CA GLU A 6 6.89 -19.69 5.10
C GLU A 6 5.55 -19.49 4.39
N PHE A 7 5.58 -19.07 3.11
CA PHE A 7 4.38 -18.73 2.33
C PHE A 7 3.53 -19.97 1.97
N GLU A 8 4.16 -21.14 1.81
CA GLU A 8 3.46 -22.37 1.43
C GLU A 8 2.84 -23.12 2.62
N LYS A 9 3.33 -22.92 3.84
CA LYS A 9 2.86 -23.68 5.02
C LYS A 9 1.48 -23.29 5.54
N ARG A 10 0.90 -22.17 5.09
CA ARG A 10 -0.37 -21.64 5.64
C ARG A 10 -1.58 -21.78 4.70
N ARG A 11 -1.49 -22.57 3.62
CA ARG A 11 -2.59 -22.76 2.65
C ARG A 11 -3.72 -23.69 3.10
N GLY A 12 -3.66 -24.27 4.30
CA GLY A 12 -4.72 -25.14 4.82
C GLY A 12 -5.34 -24.57 6.08
N CYS A 13 -6.43 -23.80 5.97
CA CYS A 13 -7.53 -23.71 6.95
C CYS A 13 -8.52 -22.61 6.52
N THR A 14 -9.60 -23.01 5.85
CA THR A 14 -10.87 -22.27 5.85
C THR A 14 -11.76 -22.82 6.96
N PRO A 15 -12.48 -21.95 7.67
CA PRO A 15 -13.88 -22.26 7.97
C PRO A 15 -14.81 -21.12 7.50
N PRO A 16 -16.08 -21.42 7.19
CA PRO A 16 -17.08 -20.42 6.89
C PRO A 16 -17.64 -19.86 8.20
N ILE A 17 -17.76 -18.53 8.33
CA ILE A 17 -18.56 -17.93 9.41
C ILE A 17 -19.60 -17.00 8.78
N PRO A 18 -20.90 -17.20 9.05
CA PRO A 18 -21.99 -16.40 8.52
C PRO A 18 -22.13 -15.07 9.26
N ALA A 19 -22.66 -14.08 8.54
CA ALA A 19 -22.96 -12.73 9.01
C ALA A 19 -23.92 -12.74 10.19
N SER A 20 -23.51 -12.21 11.35
CA SER A 20 -24.41 -11.61 12.35
C SER A 20 -23.60 -10.86 13.41
N LYS A 21 -24.01 -9.61 13.65
CA LYS A 21 -23.63 -8.70 14.74
C LYS A 21 -22.25 -8.03 14.66
N CYS A 22 -22.22 -6.82 14.09
CA CYS A 22 -21.27 -5.79 14.53
C CYS A 22 -22.02 -4.82 15.44
N GLU A 23 -22.04 -5.14 16.74
CA GLU A 23 -22.38 -4.20 17.80
C GLU A 23 -21.21 -3.22 18.00
N LYS A 24 -21.56 -1.98 18.35
CA LYS A 24 -20.64 -0.87 18.62
C LYS A 24 -19.53 -1.29 19.59
N GLY A 25 -18.27 -1.20 19.15
CA GLY A 25 -17.10 -1.40 20.00
C GLY A 25 -15.80 -0.96 19.33
N ASN A 26 -15.09 -0.03 19.99
CA ASN A 26 -13.67 0.32 19.85
C ASN A 26 -13.16 0.95 18.54
N GLN A 27 -13.27 2.28 18.47
CA GLN A 27 -12.52 3.17 17.54
C GLN A 27 -10.99 3.23 17.79
N ALA A 28 -10.35 2.19 18.34
CA ALA A 28 -8.92 2.22 18.68
C ALA A 28 -8.14 0.93 18.40
N ASP A 29 -8.77 -0.11 17.86
CA ASP A 29 -8.10 -1.37 17.44
C ASP A 29 -7.87 -1.43 15.91
N GLU A 30 -8.32 -0.40 15.20
CA GLU A 30 -8.44 -0.35 13.74
C GLU A 30 -7.23 0.36 13.09
N LEU A 31 -6.04 0.12 13.61
CA LEU A 31 -4.87 -0.01 12.72
C LEU A 31 -5.16 -1.25 11.87
N THR A 32 -5.99 -1.09 10.84
CA THR A 32 -6.20 -2.04 9.75
C THR A 32 -4.83 -2.56 9.38
N ASP A 33 -4.54 -3.78 9.84
CA ASP A 33 -3.28 -4.50 9.69
C ASP A 33 -2.70 -4.15 8.32
N THR A 34 -1.67 -3.30 8.28
CA THR A 34 -1.10 -2.76 7.02
C THR A 34 -0.82 -3.89 6.05
N TRP A 35 -0.46 -5.05 6.60
CA TRP A 35 -0.30 -6.31 5.90
C TRP A 35 -1.57 -6.79 5.17
N LYS A 36 -2.76 -6.72 5.78
CA LYS A 36 -4.03 -7.06 5.13
C LYS A 36 -4.33 -6.11 3.97
N VAL A 37 -4.07 -4.82 4.13
CA VAL A 37 -4.30 -3.83 3.06
C VAL A 37 -3.34 -4.10 1.89
N LEU A 38 -2.06 -4.29 2.17
CA LEU A 38 -1.07 -4.65 1.15
C LEU A 38 -1.41 -5.97 0.47
N LYS A 39 -1.83 -6.99 1.23
CA LYS A 39 -2.26 -8.28 0.67
C LYS A 39 -3.46 -8.12 -0.25
N LEU A 40 -4.49 -7.38 0.17
CA LEU A 40 -5.65 -7.11 -0.69
C LEU A 40 -5.30 -6.29 -1.93
N ALA A 41 -4.36 -5.35 -1.80
CA ALA A 41 -3.83 -4.56 -2.91
C ALA A 41 -3.11 -5.44 -3.94
N PHE A 42 -2.20 -6.30 -3.49
CA PHE A 42 -1.45 -7.20 -4.37
C PHE A 42 -2.27 -8.37 -4.93
N ASP A 43 -3.31 -8.81 -4.21
CA ASP A 43 -4.27 -9.80 -4.71
C ASP A 43 -5.27 -9.20 -5.72
N GLY A 44 -5.21 -7.89 -6.02
CA GLY A 44 -6.15 -7.20 -6.91
C GLY A 44 -7.58 -7.10 -6.33
N ARG A 45 -7.72 -7.21 -5.00
CA ARG A 45 -9.00 -7.22 -4.29
C ARG A 45 -9.31 -5.92 -3.56
N LEU A 46 -8.40 -4.95 -3.62
CA LEU A 46 -8.61 -3.63 -3.06
C LEU A 46 -9.74 -2.92 -3.84
N ARG A 47 -10.78 -2.46 -3.14
CA ARG A 47 -11.93 -1.76 -3.75
C ARG A 47 -11.99 -0.27 -3.39
N GLN A 48 -11.20 0.15 -2.42
CA GLN A 48 -11.22 1.50 -1.86
C GLN A 48 -9.78 1.97 -1.66
N SER A 49 -9.59 3.29 -1.75
CA SER A 49 -8.30 3.89 -1.43
C SER A 49 -8.05 3.81 0.06
N CYS A 50 -6.87 3.34 0.45
CA CYS A 50 -6.48 3.19 1.85
C CYS A 50 -5.23 4.02 2.14
N LEU A 51 -5.23 4.73 3.26
CA LEU A 51 -4.05 5.40 3.79
C LEU A 51 -3.32 4.42 4.70
N ILE A 52 -2.05 4.16 4.43
CA ILE A 52 -1.24 3.24 5.25
C ILE A 52 -0.01 3.96 5.82
N PRO A 53 0.43 3.59 7.03
CA PRO A 53 1.70 4.06 7.57
C PRO A 53 2.87 3.41 6.84
N VAL A 54 3.91 4.20 6.58
CA VAL A 54 5.15 3.74 5.96
C VAL A 54 6.09 3.17 7.02
N LEU A 55 6.70 2.02 6.72
CA LEU A 55 7.73 1.41 7.56
C LEU A 55 8.92 2.37 7.74
N PRO A 56 9.55 2.43 8.93
CA PRO A 56 10.64 3.37 9.23
C PRO A 56 11.75 3.42 8.17
N GLU A 57 12.11 2.26 7.63
CA GLU A 57 13.17 2.06 6.63
C GLU A 57 12.88 2.77 5.29
N TYR A 58 11.61 2.98 4.97
CA TYR A 58 11.17 3.57 3.71
C TYR A 58 10.65 5.01 3.87
N ARG A 59 10.68 5.56 5.09
CA ARG A 59 10.18 6.93 5.35
C ARG A 59 10.96 8.00 4.60
N VAL A 60 12.26 7.78 4.38
CA VAL A 60 13.11 8.69 3.59
C VAL A 60 12.62 8.80 2.14
N VAL A 61 12.01 7.74 1.61
CA VAL A 61 11.51 7.67 0.23
C VAL A 61 10.08 8.22 0.14
N PHE A 62 9.18 7.71 0.98
CA PHE A 62 7.74 7.98 0.82
C PHE A 62 7.21 9.08 1.74
N GLY A 63 7.83 9.29 2.90
CA GLY A 63 7.28 10.05 4.03
C GLY A 63 6.65 9.13 5.07
N ASP A 64 5.78 9.67 5.93
CA ASP A 64 5.19 8.92 7.05
C ASP A 64 3.98 8.07 6.65
N VAL A 65 3.21 8.52 5.66
CA VAL A 65 1.97 7.87 5.21
C VAL A 65 1.84 7.93 3.68
N ILE A 66 1.21 6.92 3.10
CA ILE A 66 0.91 6.86 1.65
C ILE A 66 -0.49 6.33 1.39
N TRP A 67 -1.10 6.78 0.30
CA TRP A 67 -2.34 6.23 -0.22
C TRP A 67 -2.06 5.08 -1.19
N ILE A 68 -2.72 3.95 -0.99
CA ILE A 68 -2.83 2.88 -1.98
C ILE A 68 -4.23 2.96 -2.58
N CYS A 69 -4.31 3.16 -3.88
CA CYS A 69 -5.56 3.24 -4.61
C CYS A 69 -5.68 2.05 -5.57
N PRO A 70 -6.89 1.53 -5.82
CA PRO A 70 -7.09 0.38 -6.70
C PRO A 70 -6.93 0.70 -8.20
N ASP A 71 -7.04 1.97 -8.59
CA ASP A 71 -7.04 2.42 -9.97
C ASP A 71 -6.31 3.78 -10.11
N GLU A 72 -5.85 4.08 -11.32
CA GLU A 72 -5.10 5.31 -11.63
C GLU A 72 -5.94 6.58 -11.45
N ASP A 73 -7.24 6.53 -11.74
CA ASP A 73 -8.14 7.69 -11.59
C ASP A 73 -8.19 8.15 -10.13
N ARG A 74 -8.28 7.22 -9.17
CA ARG A 74 -8.22 7.54 -7.74
C ARG A 74 -6.85 8.04 -7.30
N VAL A 75 -5.77 7.52 -7.88
CA VAL A 75 -4.41 8.02 -7.63
C VAL A 75 -4.31 9.49 -8.03
N GLN A 76 -4.76 9.84 -9.24
CA GLN A 76 -4.77 11.22 -9.74
C GLN A 76 -5.61 12.14 -8.85
N ASN A 77 -6.80 11.69 -8.42
CA ASN A 77 -7.65 12.46 -7.52
C ASN A 77 -6.97 12.78 -6.18
N LYS A 78 -6.21 11.83 -5.62
CA LYS A 78 -5.45 12.06 -4.38
C LYS A 78 -4.25 12.97 -4.62
N GLN A 79 -3.54 12.78 -5.72
CA GLN A 79 -2.39 13.61 -6.07
C GLN A 79 -2.76 15.06 -6.38
N ALA A 80 -3.92 15.29 -7.01
CA ALA A 80 -4.47 16.63 -7.21
C ALA A 80 -4.74 17.35 -5.89
N ALA A 81 -4.99 16.60 -4.80
CA ALA A 81 -5.12 17.14 -3.45
C ALA A 81 -3.76 17.32 -2.74
N GLY A 82 -2.62 17.07 -3.41
CA GLY A 82 -1.28 17.16 -2.84
C GLY A 82 -0.86 15.91 -2.05
N GLU A 83 -1.63 14.83 -2.10
CA GLU A 83 -1.36 13.61 -1.36
C GLU A 83 -0.44 12.65 -2.15
N VAL A 84 0.32 11.85 -1.42
CA VAL A 84 1.18 10.82 -2.02
C VAL A 84 0.36 9.55 -2.23
N ALA A 85 0.00 9.26 -3.48
CA ALA A 85 -0.81 8.10 -3.84
C ALA A 85 -0.14 7.22 -4.91
N PHE A 86 -0.38 5.92 -4.80
CA PHE A 86 0.13 4.89 -5.70
C PHE A 86 -0.94 3.84 -6.00
N THR A 87 -0.85 3.22 -7.18
CA THR A 87 -1.47 1.91 -7.40
C THR A 87 -0.64 0.80 -6.73
N PRO A 88 -1.18 -0.42 -6.55
CA PRO A 88 -0.41 -1.52 -5.98
C PRO A 88 0.82 -1.87 -6.83
N ASP A 89 0.68 -1.81 -8.15
CA ASP A 89 1.77 -2.10 -9.10
C ASP A 89 2.87 -1.05 -9.02
N GLU A 90 2.50 0.24 -9.04
CA GLU A 90 3.46 1.33 -8.87
C GLU A 90 4.21 1.23 -7.53
N LEU A 91 3.49 0.89 -6.45
CA LEU A 91 4.10 0.72 -5.14
C LEU A 91 5.10 -0.44 -5.13
N MET A 92 4.79 -1.57 -5.79
CA MET A 92 5.75 -2.68 -5.91
C MET A 92 7.00 -2.28 -6.66
N ASP A 93 6.85 -1.55 -7.77
CA ASP A 93 8.00 -1.13 -8.58
C ASP A 93 8.91 -0.19 -7.79
N ILE A 94 8.36 0.77 -7.06
CA ILE A 94 9.17 1.67 -6.23
C ILE A 94 9.83 0.92 -5.08
N ILE A 95 9.15 -0.03 -4.43
CA ILE A 95 9.75 -0.87 -3.37
C ILE A 95 10.91 -1.71 -3.93
N ARG A 96 10.76 -2.28 -5.14
CA ARG A 96 11.83 -3.04 -5.81
C ARG A 96 13.05 -2.17 -6.11
N ILE A 97 12.82 -0.93 -6.56
CA ILE A 97 13.89 0.03 -6.81
C ILE A 97 14.54 0.43 -5.48
N ALA A 98 13.75 0.71 -4.44
CA ALA A 98 14.25 1.10 -3.11
C ALA A 98 15.08 -0.01 -2.44
N ALA A 99 14.81 -1.29 -2.76
CA ALA A 99 15.62 -2.41 -2.28
C ALA A 99 17.01 -2.48 -2.94
N GLN A 100 17.20 -1.86 -4.11
CA GLN A 100 18.48 -1.80 -4.83
C GLN A 100 19.20 -0.49 -4.57
N ASP A 101 18.48 0.62 -4.70
CA ASP A 101 18.97 1.98 -4.48
C ASP A 101 17.84 2.88 -3.96
N GLN A 102 17.90 3.18 -2.67
CA GLN A 102 16.94 4.05 -1.99
C GLN A 102 16.96 5.48 -2.54
N GLN A 103 18.09 5.95 -3.05
CA GLN A 103 18.25 7.34 -3.49
C GLN A 103 17.53 7.57 -4.83
N SER A 104 17.64 6.61 -5.76
CA SER A 104 16.84 6.59 -6.99
C SER A 104 15.34 6.50 -6.70
N ALA A 105 14.91 5.65 -5.75
CA ALA A 105 13.51 5.54 -5.38
C ALA A 105 12.96 6.85 -4.80
N ALA A 106 13.73 7.52 -3.93
CA ALA A 106 13.37 8.84 -3.40
C ALA A 106 13.24 9.88 -4.52
N GLY A 107 14.12 9.83 -5.53
CA GLY A 107 14.05 10.68 -6.71
C GLY A 107 12.77 10.47 -7.52
N ILE A 108 12.37 9.22 -7.77
CA ILE A 108 11.13 8.88 -8.49
C ILE A 108 9.91 9.43 -7.74
N VAL A 109 9.86 9.23 -6.42
CA VAL A 109 8.77 9.74 -5.59
C VAL A 109 8.76 11.28 -5.57
N ALA A 110 9.92 11.93 -5.48
CA ALA A 110 10.03 13.38 -5.53
C ALA A 110 9.57 13.98 -6.88
N VAL A 111 9.92 13.32 -7.99
CA VAL A 111 9.42 13.68 -9.33
C VAL A 111 7.91 13.49 -9.39
N LYS A 112 7.39 12.36 -8.90
CA LYS A 112 5.94 12.11 -8.85
C LYS A 112 5.18 13.21 -8.10
N LYS A 113 5.71 13.65 -6.95
CA LYS A 113 5.15 14.76 -6.17
C LYS A 113 5.24 16.08 -6.94
N SER A 114 6.38 16.36 -7.56
CA SER A 114 6.62 17.62 -8.29
C SER A 114 5.74 17.78 -9.53
N PHE A 115 5.38 16.68 -10.19
CA PHE A 115 4.55 16.67 -11.40
C PHE A 115 3.09 16.28 -11.13
N GLY A 116 2.63 16.34 -9.88
CA GLY A 116 1.24 16.05 -9.52
C GLY A 116 0.77 14.65 -9.93
N GLY A 117 1.69 13.67 -9.99
CA GLY A 117 1.37 12.30 -10.37
C GLY A 117 1.65 11.89 -11.80
N ILE A 118 1.96 12.81 -12.70
CA ILE A 118 2.19 12.49 -14.11
C ILE A 118 3.64 12.00 -14.28
N ILE A 119 3.83 10.68 -14.18
CA ILE A 119 5.00 10.01 -14.74
C ILE A 119 4.51 9.29 -16.00
N THR A 120 4.31 10.04 -17.09
CA THR A 120 4.11 9.42 -18.41
C THR A 120 5.38 8.71 -18.83
N ARG A 121 5.29 7.41 -19.10
CA ARG A 121 6.27 6.65 -19.87
C ARG A 121 6.40 7.20 -21.28
#